data_AF-A0A5E5QJS3-F1
#
_entry.id   AF-A0A5E5QJS3-F1
#
_cell.length_a   1.000
_cell.length_b   1.000
_cell.length_c   1.000
_cell.angle_alpha   90.00
_cell.angle_beta   90.00
_cell.angle_gamma   90.00
#
_symmetry.space_group_name_H-M   'P 1'
#
loop_
_entity.id
_entity.type
_entity.pdbx_description
1 polymer ?
#
loop_
_entity_poly.entity_id
_entity_poly.type
_entity_poly.pdbx_seq_one_letter_code
_entity_poly.pdbx_strand_id
1 'polypeptide(L)'
;MKFRATKWLKHLALLSVMVFAVCLSYLHGVVKDEFSQPLDLTNSQLSLEAYPKALVNMLLITEDQSFFNHFGVDFTEIVRVLRDNWLYDRPMRGASTLSQQMIKNSLLTRDKTYERKFKEALMALLLELSFDKKEILVRYMNSVYLGQYGRFEVRGFEHAARFYFNKEVSELSLEGLATLVALIKGPSYYHPTRHPGRLLKRRDLVLRLYHKYQKVVK
;
A
#
# COMPACT_ATOMS: atom_id res chain seq x y z
N MET A 1 11.58 34.37 -41.25
CA MET A 1 11.57 32.89 -41.21
C MET A 1 11.35 32.29 -39.80
N LYS A 2 10.61 32.95 -38.87
CA LYS A 2 10.36 32.46 -37.48
C LYS A 2 8.95 31.92 -37.21
N PHE A 3 8.01 32.04 -38.16
CA PHE A 3 6.59 31.76 -37.93
C PHE A 3 6.14 30.31 -38.20
N ARG A 4 6.98 29.48 -38.84
CA ARG A 4 6.62 28.09 -39.20
C ARG A 4 6.94 27.11 -38.07
N ALA A 5 8.05 27.31 -37.35
CA ALA A 5 8.49 26.43 -36.26
C ALA A 5 7.51 26.40 -35.06
N THR A 6 6.87 27.52 -34.74
CA THR A 6 5.94 27.63 -33.61
C THR A 6 4.61 26.90 -33.83
N LYS A 7 4.16 26.73 -35.09
CA LYS A 7 2.93 25.96 -35.39
C LYS A 7 3.13 24.46 -35.14
N TRP A 8 4.24 23.88 -35.60
CA TRP A 8 4.55 22.46 -35.37
C TRP A 8 4.74 22.13 -33.89
N LEU A 9 5.37 23.03 -33.12
CA LEU A 9 5.48 22.88 -31.66
C LEU A 9 4.11 22.85 -30.97
N LYS A 10 3.17 23.70 -31.38
CA LYS A 10 1.79 23.68 -30.85
C LYS A 10 1.06 22.38 -31.20
N HIS A 11 1.22 21.88 -32.43
CA HIS A 11 0.63 20.60 -32.84
C HIS A 11 1.23 19.41 -32.09
N LEU A 12 2.55 19.40 -31.87
CA LEU A 12 3.23 18.37 -31.06
C LEU A 12 2.79 18.42 -29.60
N ALA A 13 2.67 19.62 -29.01
CA ALA A 13 2.14 19.78 -27.66
C ALA A 13 0.70 19.26 -27.56
N LEU A 14 -0.17 19.61 -28.52
CA LEU A 14 -1.55 19.15 -28.54
C LEU A 14 -1.65 17.62 -28.72
N LEU A 15 -0.83 17.03 -29.60
CA LEU A 15 -0.74 15.58 -29.76
C LEU A 15 -0.27 14.92 -28.46
N SER A 16 0.73 15.48 -27.79
CA SER A 16 1.24 14.94 -26.51
C SER A 16 0.17 14.96 -25.41
N VAL A 17 -0.62 16.02 -25.33
CA VAL A 17 -1.76 16.12 -24.40
C VAL A 17 -2.83 15.11 -24.74
N MET A 18 -3.16 14.93 -26.01
CA MET A 18 -4.14 13.94 -26.46
C MET A 18 -3.68 12.51 -26.13
N VAL A 19 -2.43 12.16 -26.44
CA VAL A 19 -1.85 10.85 -26.12
C VAL A 19 -1.84 10.62 -24.60
N PHE A 20 -1.46 11.63 -23.83
CA PHE A 20 -1.49 11.56 -22.37
C PHE A 20 -2.92 11.34 -21.85
N ALA A 21 -3.91 12.05 -22.38
CA ALA A 21 -5.32 11.88 -21.99
C ALA A 21 -5.84 10.47 -22.33
N VAL A 22 -5.50 9.93 -23.50
CA VAL A 22 -5.85 8.55 -23.88
C VAL A 22 -5.19 7.55 -22.94
N CYS A 23 -3.90 7.73 -22.64
CA CYS A 23 -3.18 6.87 -21.69
C CYS A 23 -3.79 6.94 -20.28
N LEU A 24 -4.13 8.14 -19.81
CA LEU A 24 -4.77 8.35 -18.52
C LEU A 24 -6.13 7.66 -18.46
N SER A 25 -6.95 7.81 -19.50
CA SER A 25 -8.25 7.14 -19.62
C SER A 25 -8.11 5.61 -19.61
N TYR A 26 -7.12 5.08 -20.34
CA TYR A 26 -6.81 3.65 -20.32
C TYR A 26 -6.43 3.16 -18.92
N LEU A 27 -5.50 3.85 -18.24
CA LEU A 27 -5.10 3.48 -16.88
C LEU A 27 -6.26 3.59 -15.89
N HIS A 28 -7.15 4.57 -16.07
CA HIS A 28 -8.33 4.71 -15.23
C HIS A 28 -9.29 3.54 -15.43
N GLY A 29 -9.53 3.12 -16.67
CA GLY A 29 -10.30 1.91 -16.98
C GLY A 29 -9.71 0.68 -16.28
N VAL A 30 -8.41 0.43 -16.44
CA VAL A 30 -7.72 -0.72 -15.80
C VAL A 30 -7.86 -0.69 -14.27
N VAL A 31 -7.67 0.46 -13.64
CA VAL A 31 -7.85 0.59 -12.17
C VAL A 31 -9.30 0.35 -11.78
N LYS A 32 -10.26 0.92 -12.50
CA LYS A 32 -11.67 0.77 -12.16
C LYS A 32 -12.12 -0.68 -12.33
N ASP A 33 -11.73 -1.34 -13.41
CA ASP A 33 -12.13 -2.71 -13.73
C ASP A 33 -11.64 -3.71 -12.68
N GLU A 34 -10.38 -3.57 -12.24
CA GLU A 34 -9.79 -4.42 -11.19
C GLU A 34 -10.43 -4.17 -9.82
N PHE A 35 -10.57 -2.90 -9.43
CA PHE A 35 -10.99 -2.55 -8.07
C PHE A 35 -12.50 -2.48 -7.89
N SER A 36 -13.28 -2.54 -8.97
CA SER A 36 -14.74 -2.72 -8.93
C SER A 36 -15.13 -4.18 -8.79
N GLN A 37 -14.21 -5.14 -8.99
CA GLN A 37 -14.51 -6.53 -8.74
C GLN A 37 -14.83 -6.73 -7.25
N PRO A 38 -15.87 -7.52 -6.92
CA PRO A 38 -16.08 -7.91 -5.54
C PRO A 38 -14.83 -8.63 -5.04
N LEU A 39 -14.49 -8.42 -3.77
CA LEU A 39 -13.47 -9.23 -3.12
C LEU A 39 -13.91 -10.70 -3.23
N ASP A 40 -13.08 -11.57 -3.78
CA ASP A 40 -13.46 -12.97 -4.09
C ASP A 40 -13.80 -13.77 -2.82
N LEU A 41 -14.97 -14.41 -2.84
CA LEU A 41 -15.83 -14.74 -1.70
C LEU A 41 -15.36 -16.00 -0.94
N THR A 42 -14.32 -15.86 -0.13
CA THR A 42 -14.04 -16.80 0.98
C THR A 42 -14.69 -16.29 2.28
N ASN A 43 -15.03 -17.19 3.21
CA ASN A 43 -15.65 -16.90 4.53
C ASN A 43 -14.74 -16.11 5.50
N SER A 44 -13.73 -15.38 5.02
CA SER A 44 -12.71 -14.70 5.83
C SER A 44 -12.57 -13.21 5.50
N GLN A 45 -13.51 -12.63 4.75
CA GLN A 45 -13.52 -11.19 4.53
C GLN A 45 -14.22 -10.49 5.67
N LEU A 46 -13.58 -9.45 6.19
CA LEU A 46 -14.10 -8.63 7.25
C LEU A 46 -14.37 -7.22 6.75
N SER A 47 -15.47 -6.61 7.23
CA SER A 47 -15.67 -5.17 7.11
C SER A 47 -14.64 -4.42 7.96
N LEU A 48 -14.50 -3.12 7.76
CA LEU A 48 -13.53 -2.33 8.51
C LEU A 48 -13.80 -2.39 10.03
N GLU A 49 -15.07 -2.43 10.40
CA GLU A 49 -15.55 -2.43 11.78
C GLU A 49 -15.29 -3.76 12.50
N ALA A 50 -15.19 -4.86 11.74
CA ALA A 50 -14.87 -6.18 12.29
C ALA A 50 -13.37 -6.34 12.60
N TYR A 51 -12.50 -5.52 12.02
CA TYR A 51 -11.08 -5.52 12.38
C TYR A 51 -10.83 -4.79 13.70
N PRO A 52 -9.94 -5.33 14.58
CA PRO A 52 -9.53 -4.62 15.78
C PRO A 52 -8.98 -3.23 15.46
N LYS A 53 -9.48 -2.19 16.14
CA LYS A 53 -8.95 -0.82 15.99
C LYS A 53 -7.43 -0.76 16.20
N ALA A 54 -6.89 -1.60 17.08
CA ALA A 54 -5.46 -1.71 17.31
C ALA A 54 -4.71 -2.14 16.04
N LEU A 55 -5.23 -3.11 15.29
CA LEU A 55 -4.65 -3.58 14.04
C LEU A 55 -4.66 -2.47 12.98
N VAL A 56 -5.81 -1.82 12.77
CA VAL A 56 -5.94 -0.73 11.80
C VAL A 56 -4.93 0.39 12.12
N ASN A 57 -4.84 0.78 13.39
CA ASN A 57 -3.88 1.80 13.81
C ASN A 57 -2.42 1.35 13.65
N MET A 58 -2.08 0.10 14.00
CA MET A 58 -0.72 -0.43 13.81
C MET A 58 -0.32 -0.42 12.33
N LEU A 59 -1.23 -0.82 11.45
CA LEU A 59 -1.04 -0.78 10.00
C LEU A 59 -0.77 0.65 9.53
N LEU A 60 -1.68 1.58 9.81
CA LEU A 60 -1.58 2.96 9.35
C LEU A 60 -0.33 3.65 9.90
N ILE A 61 -0.07 3.57 11.21
CA ILE A 61 1.12 4.21 11.81
C ILE A 61 2.43 3.65 11.22
N THR A 62 2.46 2.37 10.85
CA THR A 62 3.70 1.72 10.37
C THR A 62 3.92 1.93 8.87
N GLU A 63 2.87 1.85 8.06
CA GLU A 63 2.97 1.80 6.60
C GLU A 63 2.48 3.08 5.93
N ASP A 64 1.54 3.82 6.52
CA ASP A 64 0.93 5.01 5.91
C ASP A 64 0.16 5.89 6.92
N GLN A 65 0.89 6.69 7.71
CA GLN A 65 0.31 7.40 8.85
C GLN A 65 -0.68 8.50 8.44
N SER A 66 -0.48 9.07 7.26
CA SER A 66 -1.28 10.14 6.67
C SER A 66 -2.35 9.60 5.72
N PHE A 67 -2.64 8.29 5.75
CA PHE A 67 -3.51 7.62 4.79
C PHE A 67 -4.80 8.38 4.49
N PHE A 68 -5.51 8.90 5.49
CA PHE A 68 -6.78 9.62 5.27
C PHE A 68 -6.63 11.05 4.74
N ASN A 69 -5.41 11.58 4.63
CA ASN A 69 -5.14 12.98 4.30
C ASN A 69 -4.54 13.18 2.89
N HIS A 70 -3.90 12.17 2.31
CA HIS A 70 -3.32 12.26 0.97
C HIS A 70 -4.25 11.67 -0.10
N PHE A 71 -3.96 11.89 -1.39
CA PHE A 71 -4.72 11.30 -2.51
C PHE A 71 -3.82 10.30 -3.25
N GLY A 72 -3.68 9.08 -2.74
CA GLY A 72 -2.85 8.03 -3.36
C GLY A 72 -1.33 8.19 -3.22
N VAL A 73 -0.78 9.40 -3.24
CA VAL A 73 0.65 9.67 -3.03
C VAL A 73 0.83 10.68 -1.90
N ASP A 74 1.65 10.34 -0.91
CA ASP A 74 2.03 11.29 0.13
C ASP A 74 3.30 12.07 -0.26
N PHE A 75 3.10 13.21 -0.91
CA PHE A 75 4.19 14.13 -1.24
C PHE A 75 4.87 14.71 0.00
N THR A 76 4.14 14.89 1.10
CA THR A 76 4.69 15.44 2.35
C THR A 76 5.69 14.45 2.96
N GLU A 77 5.34 13.17 3.01
CA GLU A 77 6.23 12.13 3.52
C GLU A 77 7.40 11.88 2.57
N ILE A 78 7.20 11.93 1.24
CA ILE A 78 8.31 11.85 0.28
C ILE A 78 9.33 12.98 0.55
N VAL A 79 8.87 14.23 0.63
CA VAL A 79 9.74 15.38 0.90
C VAL A 79 10.41 15.24 2.26
N ARG A 80 9.68 14.81 3.29
CA ARG A 80 10.22 14.60 4.64
C ARG A 80 11.33 13.55 4.63
N VAL A 81 11.11 12.39 4.00
CA VAL A 81 12.09 11.30 3.95
C VAL A 81 13.33 11.70 3.17
N LEU A 82 13.17 12.41 2.04
CA LEU A 82 14.29 12.92 1.24
C LEU A 82 15.11 13.95 2.03
N ARG A 83 14.43 14.91 2.67
CA ARG A 83 15.07 15.91 3.53
C ARG A 83 15.82 15.25 4.69
N ASP A 84 15.21 14.28 5.36
CA ASP A 84 15.81 13.60 6.50
C ASP A 84 17.05 12.77 6.10
N ASN A 85 17.04 12.19 4.91
CA ASN A 85 18.20 11.50 4.36
C ASN A 85 19.32 12.46 3.98
N TRP A 86 18.99 13.58 3.32
CA TRP A 86 19.99 14.55 2.86
C TRP A 86 20.61 15.38 3.99
N LEU A 87 19.80 15.88 4.93
CA LEU A 87 20.26 16.82 5.96
C LEU A 87 20.73 16.16 7.25
N TYR A 88 20.26 14.94 7.55
CA TYR A 88 20.49 14.30 8.86
C TYR A 88 21.09 12.89 8.73
N ASP A 89 21.56 12.50 7.54
CA ASP A 89 22.11 11.18 7.23
C ASP A 89 21.24 10.00 7.70
N ARG A 90 19.92 10.22 7.75
CA ARG A 90 18.99 9.17 8.19
C ARG A 90 18.80 8.16 7.07
N PRO A 91 18.74 6.85 7.37
CA PRO A 91 18.48 5.85 6.35
C PRO A 91 17.12 6.10 5.69
N MET A 92 17.07 6.03 4.37
CA MET A 92 15.86 6.26 3.60
C MET A 92 14.79 5.24 4.01
N ARG A 93 13.64 5.76 4.47
CA ARG A 93 12.48 4.94 4.84
C ARG A 93 11.57 4.76 3.63
N GLY A 94 10.66 3.79 3.72
CA GLY A 94 9.64 3.63 2.68
C GLY A 94 8.69 4.82 2.72
N ALA A 95 8.56 5.52 1.59
CA ALA A 95 7.60 6.62 1.40
C ALA A 95 6.43 6.20 0.49
N SER A 96 6.17 4.89 0.36
CA SER A 96 5.08 4.38 -0.48
C SER A 96 3.82 4.19 0.34
N THR A 97 2.71 4.76 -0.14
CA THR A 97 1.39 4.68 0.50
C THR A 97 0.77 3.29 0.38
N LEU A 98 -0.27 2.99 1.16
CA LEU A 98 -1.04 1.76 1.02
C LEU A 98 -1.67 1.65 -0.37
N SER A 99 -2.17 2.75 -0.93
CA SER A 99 -2.75 2.81 -2.27
C SER A 99 -1.72 2.46 -3.36
N GLN A 100 -0.49 2.96 -3.23
CA GLN A 100 0.63 2.58 -4.10
C GLN A 100 1.00 1.11 -3.95
N GLN A 101 1.05 0.60 -2.72
CA GLN A 101 1.32 -0.82 -2.47
C GLN A 101 0.24 -1.71 -3.10
N MET A 102 -1.02 -1.30 -3.00
CA MET A 102 -2.16 -2.00 -3.56
C MET A 102 -2.07 -2.11 -5.08
N ILE A 103 -1.85 -0.98 -5.78
CA ILE A 103 -1.63 -0.95 -7.23
C ILE A 103 -0.45 -1.82 -7.65
N LYS A 104 0.68 -1.69 -6.95
CA LYS A 104 1.89 -2.46 -7.25
C LYS A 104 1.65 -3.97 -7.16
N ASN A 105 0.87 -4.41 -6.17
CA ASN A 105 0.66 -5.83 -5.90
C ASN A 105 -0.45 -6.45 -6.76
N SER A 106 -1.41 -5.65 -7.23
CA SER A 106 -2.53 -6.13 -8.06
C SER A 106 -2.28 -5.99 -9.57
N LEU A 107 -1.75 -4.86 -10.03
CA LEU A 107 -1.79 -4.48 -11.45
C LEU A 107 -0.42 -4.40 -12.13
N LEU A 108 0.68 -4.32 -11.38
CA LEU A 108 2.00 -4.07 -11.93
C LEU A 108 2.93 -5.27 -11.78
N THR A 109 3.93 -5.34 -12.67
CA THR A 109 5.02 -6.31 -12.57
C THR A 109 5.97 -5.97 -11.40
N ARG A 110 6.82 -6.92 -11.03
CA ARG A 110 7.80 -6.76 -9.94
C ARG A 110 9.10 -6.04 -10.36
N ASP A 111 9.16 -5.51 -11.58
CA ASP A 111 10.34 -4.84 -12.12
C ASP A 111 10.74 -3.64 -11.26
N LYS A 112 12.02 -3.25 -11.22
CA LYS A 112 12.45 -2.10 -10.40
C LYS A 112 12.85 -0.91 -11.27
N THR A 113 11.91 -0.40 -12.07
CA THR A 113 12.13 0.74 -12.99
C THR A 113 11.42 2.02 -12.51
N TYR A 114 11.97 3.19 -12.88
CA TYR A 114 11.34 4.48 -12.62
C TYR A 114 10.00 4.62 -13.34
N GLU A 115 9.89 4.10 -14.57
CA GLU A 115 8.64 4.10 -15.33
C GLU A 115 7.53 3.34 -14.59
N ARG A 116 7.83 2.14 -14.07
CA ARG A 116 6.87 1.39 -13.26
C ARG A 116 6.48 2.16 -12.01
N LYS A 117 7.42 2.84 -11.34
CA LYS A 117 7.12 3.63 -10.13
C LYS A 117 6.26 4.86 -10.45
N PHE A 118 6.46 5.49 -11.60
CA PHE A 118 5.59 6.58 -12.07
C PHE A 118 4.18 6.08 -12.38
N LYS A 119 4.05 4.95 -13.10
CA LYS A 119 2.76 4.28 -13.35
C LYS A 119 2.05 3.94 -12.03
N GLU A 120 2.77 3.40 -11.05
CA GLU A 120 2.26 3.09 -9.71
C GLU A 120 1.67 4.34 -9.03
N ALA A 121 2.39 5.46 -9.05
CA ALA A 121 1.93 6.72 -8.47
C ALA A 121 0.69 7.28 -9.18
N LEU A 122 0.68 7.25 -10.51
CA LEU A 122 -0.46 7.73 -11.30
C LEU A 122 -1.70 6.87 -11.11
N MET A 123 -1.56 5.55 -11.12
CA MET A 123 -2.67 4.63 -10.88
C MET A 123 -3.16 4.68 -9.44
N ALA A 124 -2.29 4.96 -8.46
CA ALA A 124 -2.72 5.16 -7.07
C ALA A 124 -3.55 6.45 -6.90
N LEU A 125 -3.22 7.52 -7.64
CA LEU A 125 -4.06 8.72 -7.72
C LEU A 125 -5.43 8.38 -8.31
N LEU A 126 -5.47 7.65 -9.43
CA LEU A 126 -6.72 7.24 -10.08
C LEU A 126 -7.59 6.34 -9.20
N LEU A 127 -6.97 5.44 -8.42
CA LEU A 127 -7.65 4.61 -7.45
C LEU A 127 -8.39 5.47 -6.41
N GLU A 128 -7.70 6.45 -5.85
CA GLU A 128 -8.21 7.32 -4.79
C GLU A 128 -9.21 8.36 -5.26
N LEU A 129 -9.23 8.64 -6.57
CA LEU A 129 -10.29 9.43 -7.20
C LEU A 129 -11.54 8.60 -7.50
N SER A 130 -11.43 7.27 -7.51
CA SER A 130 -12.52 6.37 -7.93
C SER A 130 -13.20 5.65 -6.77
N PHE A 131 -12.50 5.46 -5.65
CA PHE A 131 -12.96 4.68 -4.50
C PHE A 131 -12.70 5.41 -3.19
N ASP A 132 -13.58 5.19 -2.21
CA ASP A 132 -13.45 5.79 -0.89
C ASP A 132 -12.27 5.20 -0.11
N LYS A 133 -11.61 6.04 0.70
CA LYS A 133 -10.50 5.65 1.58
C LYS A 133 -10.77 4.39 2.40
N LYS A 134 -11.98 4.28 2.95
CA LYS A 134 -12.38 3.12 3.77
C LYS A 134 -12.47 1.85 2.93
N GLU A 135 -12.99 1.94 1.71
CA GLU A 135 -13.08 0.79 0.81
C GLU A 135 -11.70 0.31 0.38
N ILE A 136 -10.80 1.25 0.03
CA ILE A 136 -9.41 0.94 -0.31
C ILE A 136 -8.71 0.24 0.87
N LEU A 137 -8.90 0.76 2.08
CA LEU A 137 -8.30 0.18 3.28
C LEU A 137 -8.83 -1.23 3.58
N VAL A 138 -10.14 -1.43 3.51
CA VAL A 138 -10.76 -2.76 3.68
C VAL A 138 -10.25 -3.73 2.63
N ARG A 139 -10.21 -3.32 1.37
CA ARG A 139 -9.70 -4.14 0.28
C ARG A 139 -8.24 -4.51 0.50
N TYR A 140 -7.40 -3.57 0.91
CA TYR A 140 -6.01 -3.82 1.28
C TYR A 140 -5.92 -4.85 2.42
N MET A 141 -6.64 -4.63 3.53
CA MET A 141 -6.59 -5.50 4.71
C MET A 141 -7.04 -6.93 4.41
N ASN A 142 -7.97 -7.13 3.48
CA ASN A 142 -8.46 -8.45 3.09
C ASN A 142 -7.60 -9.14 2.01
N SER A 143 -6.72 -8.42 1.31
CA SER A 143 -5.98 -8.98 0.17
C SER A 143 -4.45 -8.94 0.31
N VAL A 144 -3.92 -8.22 1.30
CA VAL A 144 -2.47 -8.06 1.50
C VAL A 144 -1.78 -9.40 1.67
N TYR A 145 -0.69 -9.62 0.94
CA TYR A 145 0.11 -10.83 1.01
C TYR A 145 0.93 -10.88 2.30
N LEU A 146 0.69 -11.91 3.12
CA LEU A 146 1.29 -12.11 4.44
C LEU A 146 2.09 -13.40 4.57
N GLY A 147 2.16 -14.23 3.52
CA GLY A 147 2.99 -15.44 3.53
C GLY A 147 2.69 -16.43 2.43
N GLN A 148 3.48 -17.49 2.40
CA GLN A 148 3.31 -18.64 1.52
C GLN A 148 3.34 -19.93 2.33
N TYR A 149 2.44 -20.86 2.00
CA TYR A 149 2.52 -22.24 2.44
C TYR A 149 2.44 -23.18 1.23
N GLY A 150 3.60 -23.69 0.81
CA GLY A 150 3.70 -24.48 -0.43
C GLY A 150 3.19 -23.67 -1.64
N ARG A 151 2.13 -24.16 -2.29
CA ARG A 151 1.48 -23.47 -3.42
C ARG A 151 0.41 -22.45 -3.01
N PHE A 152 0.04 -22.40 -1.73
CA PHE A 152 -1.03 -21.53 -1.25
C PHE A 152 -0.49 -20.22 -0.70
N GLU A 153 -1.10 -19.12 -1.10
CA GLU A 153 -0.78 -17.79 -0.59
C GLU A 153 -1.63 -17.49 0.64
N VAL A 154 -0.99 -16.94 1.68
CA VAL A 154 -1.68 -16.44 2.87
C VAL A 154 -1.92 -14.95 2.65
N ARG A 155 -3.13 -14.59 2.24
CA ARG A 155 -3.56 -13.22 1.97
C ARG A 155 -4.65 -12.78 2.94
N GLY A 156 -4.59 -11.51 3.35
CA GLY A 156 -5.54 -10.90 4.26
C GLY A 156 -5.27 -11.21 5.73
N PHE A 157 -5.59 -10.26 6.61
CA PHE A 157 -5.26 -10.37 8.04
C PHE A 157 -6.03 -11.49 8.75
N GLU A 158 -7.32 -11.68 8.43
CA GLU A 158 -8.13 -12.74 9.06
C GLU A 158 -7.60 -14.13 8.73
N HIS A 159 -7.34 -14.40 7.45
CA HIS A 159 -6.76 -15.67 7.04
C HIS A 159 -5.35 -15.87 7.62
N ALA A 160 -4.54 -14.81 7.69
CA ALA A 160 -3.22 -14.89 8.32
C ALA A 160 -3.30 -15.14 9.84
N ALA A 161 -4.29 -14.59 10.53
CA ALA A 161 -4.55 -14.87 11.95
C ALA A 161 -4.82 -16.35 12.16
N ARG A 162 -5.73 -16.92 11.36
CA ARG A 162 -6.05 -18.36 11.40
C ARG A 162 -4.84 -19.21 11.06
N PHE A 163 -4.08 -18.84 10.03
CA PHE A 163 -2.91 -19.58 9.58
C PHE A 163 -1.77 -19.59 10.61
N TYR A 164 -1.40 -18.44 11.17
CA TYR A 164 -0.23 -18.32 12.06
C TYR A 164 -0.54 -18.58 13.53
N PHE A 165 -1.78 -18.34 13.97
CA PHE A 165 -2.14 -18.36 15.39
C PHE A 165 -3.32 -19.29 15.71
N ASN A 166 -3.96 -19.88 14.71
CA ASN A 166 -5.19 -20.68 14.87
C ASN A 166 -6.29 -19.95 15.66
N LYS A 167 -6.47 -18.65 15.33
CA LYS A 167 -7.39 -17.72 15.98
C LYS A 167 -8.00 -16.77 14.96
N GLU A 168 -9.15 -16.19 15.28
CA GLU A 168 -9.66 -15.03 14.55
C GLU A 168 -8.80 -13.81 14.82
N VAL A 169 -8.75 -12.85 13.89
CA VAL A 169 -7.96 -11.63 14.06
C VAL A 169 -8.42 -10.81 15.26
N SER A 170 -9.70 -10.89 15.60
CA SER A 170 -10.35 -10.26 16.76
C SER A 170 -9.83 -10.78 18.10
N GLU A 171 -9.31 -12.01 18.14
CA GLU A 171 -8.85 -12.71 19.35
C GLU A 171 -7.34 -12.60 19.59
N LEU A 172 -6.61 -11.94 18.67
CA LEU A 172 -5.18 -11.80 18.77
C LEU A 172 -4.77 -10.77 19.82
N SER A 173 -3.68 -11.07 20.55
CA SER A 173 -3.01 -10.10 21.40
C SER A 173 -2.36 -8.99 20.56
N LEU A 174 -1.96 -7.89 21.20
CA LEU A 174 -1.26 -6.79 20.52
C LEU A 174 0.01 -7.28 19.80
N GLU A 175 0.74 -8.23 20.39
CA GLU A 175 1.90 -8.85 19.78
C GLU A 175 1.55 -9.67 18.54
N GLY A 176 0.43 -10.38 18.56
CA GLY A 176 -0.09 -11.11 17.41
C GLY A 176 -0.45 -10.16 16.26
N LEU A 177 -1.21 -9.11 16.55
CA LEU A 177 -1.56 -8.06 15.58
C LEU A 177 -0.31 -7.38 15.00
N ALA A 178 0.64 -6.99 15.86
CA ALA A 178 1.90 -6.38 15.43
C ALA A 178 2.76 -7.34 14.60
N THR A 179 2.67 -8.64 14.84
CA THR A 179 3.37 -9.67 14.05
C THR A 179 2.80 -9.73 12.64
N LEU A 180 1.47 -9.69 12.49
CA LEU A 180 0.85 -9.64 11.16
C LEU A 180 1.26 -8.37 10.39
N VAL A 181 1.23 -7.20 11.05
CA VAL A 181 1.68 -5.94 10.43
C VAL A 181 3.16 -5.98 10.05
N ALA A 182 4.01 -6.60 10.88
CA ALA A 182 5.43 -6.74 10.60
C ALA A 182 5.71 -7.54 9.32
N LEU A 183 4.88 -8.53 9.00
CA LEU A 183 5.03 -9.40 7.83
C LEU A 183 4.81 -8.66 6.51
N ILE A 184 3.95 -7.63 6.46
CA ILE A 184 3.59 -6.87 5.25
C ILE A 184 4.83 -6.43 4.45
N LYS A 185 5.85 -5.93 5.15
CA LYS A 185 7.07 -5.41 4.51
C LYS A 185 7.80 -6.47 3.67
N GLY A 186 7.63 -7.74 4.00
CA GLY A 186 8.22 -8.84 3.25
C GLY A 186 8.08 -10.15 3.98
N PRO A 187 7.01 -10.93 3.73
CA PRO A 187 6.73 -12.15 4.49
C PRO A 187 7.84 -13.19 4.44
N SER A 188 8.52 -13.30 3.30
CA SER A 188 9.68 -14.19 3.14
C SER A 188 10.91 -13.71 3.93
N TYR A 189 11.12 -12.39 4.04
CA TYR A 189 12.28 -11.83 4.75
C TYR A 189 12.10 -11.86 6.27
N TYR A 190 10.85 -11.70 6.73
CA TYR A 190 10.44 -11.76 8.14
C TYR A 190 9.76 -13.10 8.49
N HIS A 191 10.11 -14.18 7.79
CA HIS A 191 9.45 -15.47 7.94
C HIS A 191 9.49 -15.97 9.40
N PRO A 192 8.36 -16.37 10.02
CA PRO A 192 8.30 -16.71 11.44
C PRO A 192 9.27 -17.82 11.88
N THR A 193 9.40 -18.88 11.08
CA THR A 193 10.29 -20.00 11.40
C THR A 193 11.73 -19.84 10.91
N ARG A 194 11.93 -19.34 9.67
CA ARG A 194 13.26 -19.20 9.06
C ARG A 194 14.04 -17.99 9.61
N HIS A 195 13.33 -16.91 9.96
CA HIS A 195 13.93 -15.64 10.37
C HIS A 195 13.27 -15.02 11.62
N PRO A 196 13.09 -15.78 12.72
CA PRO A 196 12.37 -15.33 13.91
C PRO A 196 12.97 -14.05 14.52
N GLY A 197 14.30 -13.93 14.55
CA GLY A 197 14.97 -12.75 15.09
C GLY A 197 14.71 -11.46 14.28
N ARG A 198 14.52 -11.55 12.96
CA ARG A 198 14.17 -10.39 12.13
C ARG A 198 12.71 -9.99 12.36
N LEU A 199 11.82 -10.98 12.41
CA LEU A 199 10.41 -10.77 12.69
C LEU A 199 10.20 -10.12 14.06
N LEU A 200 10.87 -10.65 15.09
CA LEU A 200 10.81 -10.13 16.46
C LEU A 200 11.16 -8.64 16.51
N LYS A 201 12.32 -8.27 15.94
CA LYS A 201 12.76 -6.85 15.86
C LYS A 201 11.75 -5.96 15.14
N ARG A 202 11.14 -6.45 14.04
CA ARG A 202 10.14 -5.69 13.27
C ARG A 202 8.81 -5.56 14.02
N ARG A 203 8.33 -6.62 14.67
CA ARG A 203 7.14 -6.61 15.54
C ARG A 203 7.31 -5.62 16.68
N ASP A 204 8.47 -5.63 17.35
CA ASP A 204 8.74 -4.73 18.47
C ASP A 204 8.84 -3.26 18.02
N LEU A 205 9.28 -3.02 16.79
CA LEU A 205 9.18 -1.71 16.16
C LEU A 205 7.71 -1.29 15.97
N VAL A 206 6.86 -2.16 15.42
CA VAL A 206 5.41 -1.88 15.24
C VAL A 206 4.76 -1.53 16.57
N LEU A 207 4.97 -2.34 17.62
CA LEU A 207 4.45 -2.07 18.97
C LEU A 207 4.93 -0.72 19.51
N ARG A 208 6.23 -0.45 19.39
CA ARG A 208 6.80 0.83 19.85
C ARG A 208 6.18 2.02 19.14
N LEU A 209 6.00 1.94 17.81
CA LEU A 209 5.35 3.00 17.04
C LEU A 209 3.88 3.15 17.47
N TYR A 210 3.16 2.05 17.63
CA TYR A 210 1.78 2.06 18.11
C TYR A 210 1.66 2.77 19.47
N HIS A 211 2.51 2.46 20.45
CA HIS A 211 2.45 3.12 21.76
C HIS A 211 2.92 4.57 21.73
N LYS A 212 3.85 4.93 20.84
CA LYS A 212 4.43 6.27 20.76
C LYS A 212 3.52 7.29 20.06
N TYR A 213 2.85 6.88 18.98
CA TYR A 213 2.09 7.79 18.12
C TYR A 213 0.60 7.79 18.46
N GLN A 214 -0.02 8.95 18.25
CA GLN A 214 -1.46 9.11 18.38
C GLN A 214 -2.19 8.20 17.39
N LYS A 215 -3.30 7.62 17.83
CA LYS A 215 -4.14 6.75 17.01
C LYS A 215 -4.79 7.56 15.89
N VAL A 216 -4.75 7.00 14.69
CA VAL A 216 -5.38 7.57 13.48
C VAL A 216 -6.88 7.32 13.52
N VAL A 217 -7.30 6.12 13.91
CA VAL A 217 -8.70 5.73 14.11
C VAL A 217 -8.99 5.69 15.60
N LYS A 218 -10.01 6.44 16.04
CA LYS A 218 -10.47 6.51 17.44
C LYS A 218 -11.41 5.35 17.77
#